data_AF-G9A0W5-F1
#
_entry.id   AF-G9A0W5-F1
#
_cell.length_a   1.000
_cell.length_b   1.000
_cell.length_c   1.000
_cell.angle_alpha   90.00
_cell.angle_beta   90.00
_cell.angle_gamma   90.00
#
_symmetry.space_group_name_H-M   'P 1'
#
loop_
_entity.id
_entity.type
_entity.pdbx_description
1 polymer ?
#
loop_
_entity_poly.entity_id
_entity_poly.type
_entity_poly.pdbx_seq_one_letter_code
_entity_poly.pdbx_strand_id
1 'polypeptide(L)' 'MTYKRRRPHAIARADATRPQGELIAFAATIALFATAALAIFSSI' A
#
# COMPACT_ATOMS: atom_id res chain seq x y z
N MET A 1 -10.62 40.62 9.46
CA MET A 1 -11.35 39.36 9.22
C MET A 1 -10.42 38.39 8.51
N THR A 2 -9.93 37.37 9.23
CA THR A 2 -8.95 36.41 8.70
C THR A 2 -9.66 35.27 7.99
N TYR A 3 -9.52 35.21 6.67
CA TYR A 3 -10.02 34.10 5.85
C TYR A 3 -9.24 32.81 6.17
N LYS A 4 -9.83 31.91 6.95
CA LYS A 4 -9.34 30.53 7.06
C LYS A 4 -9.62 29.80 5.74
N ARG A 5 -8.61 29.73 4.87
CA ARG A 5 -8.60 28.78 3.75
C ARG A 5 -8.80 27.38 4.33
N ARG A 6 -10.00 26.80 4.11
CA ARG A 6 -10.30 25.38 4.30
C ARG A 6 -9.30 24.61 3.44
N ARG A 7 -8.19 24.16 4.02
CA ARG A 7 -7.33 23.18 3.35
C ARG A 7 -8.13 21.87 3.27
N PRO A 8 -8.23 21.25 2.09
CA PRO A 8 -8.96 20.01 1.95
C PRO A 8 -8.29 18.94 2.81
N HIS A 9 -8.99 18.49 3.85
CA HIS A 9 -8.60 17.39 4.75
C HIS A 9 -8.48 16.02 4.05
N ALA A 10 -8.52 15.96 2.72
CA ALA A 10 -8.32 14.74 1.95
C ALA A 10 -6.85 14.26 1.98
N ILE A 11 -5.90 15.20 1.97
CA ILE A 11 -4.45 14.88 1.90
C ILE A 11 -3.96 14.27 3.23
N ALA A 12 -4.45 14.77 4.37
CA ALA A 12 -4.07 14.26 5.69
C ALA A 12 -4.50 12.80 5.95
N ARG A 13 -5.58 12.33 5.31
CA ARG A 13 -5.99 10.93 5.39
C ARG A 13 -5.15 10.01 4.50
N ALA A 14 -4.73 10.49 3.34
CA ALA A 14 -3.86 9.74 2.44
C ALA A 14 -2.45 9.53 3.01
N ASP A 15 -1.91 10.51 3.74
CA ASP A 15 -0.63 10.36 4.44
C ASP A 15 -0.68 9.30 5.56
N ALA A 16 -1.82 9.16 6.24
CA ALA A 16 -1.99 8.15 7.30
C ALA A 16 -2.10 6.72 6.74
N THR A 17 -2.67 6.54 5.54
CA THR A 17 -2.79 5.23 4.87
C THR A 17 -1.59 4.89 3.99
N ARG A 18 -0.72 5.84 3.66
CA ARG A 18 0.51 5.63 2.89
C ARG A 18 1.42 4.54 3.48
N PRO A 19 1.79 4.54 4.78
CA PRO A 19 2.61 3.48 5.36
C PRO A 19 1.89 2.12 5.37
N GLN A 20 0.56 2.12 5.50
CA GLN A 20 -0.23 0.90 5.46
C GLN A 20 -0.30 0.31 4.05
N GLY A 21 -0.44 1.15 3.02
CA GLY A 21 -0.41 0.72 1.62
C GLY A 21 0.95 0.15 1.22
N GLU A 22 2.04 0.71 1.74
CA GLU A 22 3.40 0.21 1.50
C GLU A 22 3.63 -1.17 2.12
N LEU A 23 3.15 -1.41 3.35
CA LEU A 23 3.19 -2.73 3.99
C LEU A 23 2.35 -3.76 3.23
N ILE A 24 1.16 -3.38 2.75
CA ILE A 24 0.29 -4.27 1.96
C ILE A 24 0.97 -4.63 0.63
N ALA A 25 1.55 -3.64 -0.06
CA ALA A 25 2.25 -3.87 -1.32
C ALA A 25 3.48 -4.78 -1.14
N PHE A 26 4.23 -4.60 -0.05
CA PHE A 26 5.35 -5.47 0.30
C PHE A 26 4.90 -6.91 0.54
N ALA A 27 3.87 -7.11 1.36
CA ALA A 27 3.31 -8.42 1.66
C ALA A 27 2.76 -9.11 0.38
N ALA A 28 2.07 -8.37 -0.48
CA ALA A 28 1.55 -8.87 -1.74
C ALA A 28 2.67 -9.33 -2.69
N THR A 29 3.77 -8.59 -2.74
CA THR A 29 4.95 -8.94 -3.57
C THR A 29 5.59 -10.25 -3.10
N ILE A 30 5.77 -10.41 -1.78
CA ILE A 30 6.31 -11.66 -1.21
C ILE A 30 5.38 -12.83 -1.48
N ALA A 31 4.07 -12.64 -1.29
CA ALA A 31 3.09 -13.69 -1.54
C ALA A 31 3.08 -14.12 -3.02
N LEU A 32 3.13 -13.17 -3.95
CA LEU A 32 3.22 -13.45 -5.38
C LEU A 32 4.49 -14.24 -5.72
N PHE A 33 5.64 -13.83 -5.15
CA PHE A 33 6.90 -14.53 -5.37
C PHE A 33 6.86 -15.96 -4.83
N ALA A 34 6.38 -16.15 -3.60
CA ALA A 34 6.29 -17.46 -2.96
C ALA A 34 5.34 -18.40 -3.71
N THR A 35 4.18 -17.90 -4.14
CA THR A 35 3.21 -18.69 -4.93
C THR A 35 3.76 -19.07 -6.30
N ALA A 36 4.43 -18.15 -6.99
CA ALA A 36 5.08 -18.44 -8.26
C ALA A 36 6.22 -19.47 -8.11
N ALA A 37 7.07 -19.31 -7.09
CA ALA A 37 8.14 -20.26 -6.81
C ALA A 37 7.58 -21.65 -6.52
N LEU A 38 6.56 -21.74 -5.63
CA LEU A 38 5.90 -23.00 -5.32
C LEU A 38 5.32 -23.68 -6.57
N ALA A 39 4.64 -22.92 -7.43
CA ALA A 39 4.08 -23.43 -8.67
C ALA A 39 5.16 -24.02 -9.59
N ILE A 40 6.28 -23.31 -9.76
CA ILE A 40 7.42 -23.77 -10.58
C ILE A 40 8.00 -25.07 -10.00
N PHE A 41 8.29 -25.11 -8.70
CA PHE A 41 8.85 -26.31 -8.06
C PHE A 41 7.88 -27.49 -8.07
N SER A 42 6.57 -27.26 -7.96
CA SER A 42 5.57 -28.32 -8.04
C SER A 42 5.35 -28.87 -9.45
N SER A 43 5.79 -28.15 -10.47
CA SER A 43 5.63 -28.52 -11.88
C SER A 43 6.83 -29.29 -12.45
N ILE A 44 7.91 -29.44 -11.67
CA ILE A 44 9.10 -30.23 -11.99
C ILE A 44 8.93 -31.62 -11.39
#